data_AF-A0AAV0HTE7-F1
#
_entry.id   AF-A0AAV0HTE7-F1
#
_cell.length_a   1.000
_cell.length_b   1.000
_cell.length_c   1.000
_cell.angle_alpha   90.00
_cell.angle_beta   90.00
_cell.angle_gamma   90.00
#
_symmetry.space_group_name_H-M   'P 1'
#
loop_
_entity.id
_entity.type
_entity.pdbx_description
1 polymer ?
#
loop_
_entity_poly.entity_id
_entity_poly.type
_entity_poly.pdbx_seq_one_letter_code
_entity_poly.pdbx_strand_id
1 'polypeptide(L)'
;MQELSPSHPYHLKKPAKEKDRVIVYFTSLRGVRKTYEDSCYVRVILKGAGVRVDERDVSMHSGFKEELKQLLGGCGGGFSLPRVFIGKKYIGGAEEVRRLHEEGQLEKAVEGCEQAEAEDGGGSCEACGDIRFVPCETCNGSCKIYYEGGDYGFQRCPDCNENGLIRCPICCY
;
A
#
# COMPACT_ATOMS: atom_id res chain seq x y z
N MET A 1 -0.23 21.34 -40.89
CA MET A 1 -0.80 20.55 -39.76
C MET A 1 -1.99 21.34 -39.27
N GLN A 2 -3.20 20.84 -39.51
CA GLN A 2 -4.43 21.58 -39.19
C GLN A 2 -5.02 20.97 -37.92
N GLU A 3 -5.13 21.77 -36.86
CA GLU A 3 -5.75 21.34 -35.61
C GLU A 3 -7.27 21.21 -35.79
N LEU A 4 -7.83 20.10 -35.30
CA LEU A 4 -9.26 19.82 -35.34
C LEU A 4 -10.00 20.59 -34.23
N SER A 5 -11.26 20.97 -34.51
CA SER A 5 -12.04 21.89 -33.67
C SER A 5 -12.49 21.32 -32.32
N PRO A 6 -12.79 22.17 -31.31
CA PRO A 6 -13.04 21.76 -29.92
C PRO A 6 -14.29 20.92 -29.67
N SER A 7 -15.14 20.72 -30.67
CA SER A 7 -16.39 19.96 -30.55
C SER A 7 -16.25 18.49 -30.98
N HIS A 8 -15.02 18.00 -31.15
CA HIS A 8 -14.79 16.64 -31.64
C HIS A 8 -15.04 15.59 -30.53
N PRO A 9 -15.85 14.55 -30.79
CA PRO A 9 -16.26 13.54 -29.79
C PRO A 9 -15.11 12.67 -29.27
N TYR A 10 -13.91 12.79 -29.87
CA TYR A 10 -12.67 12.14 -29.46
C TYR A 10 -11.65 13.13 -28.91
N HIS A 11 -12.09 14.20 -28.24
CA HIS A 11 -11.21 14.91 -27.31
C HIS A 11 -10.80 13.93 -26.21
N LEU A 12 -9.76 13.15 -26.47
CA LEU A 12 -9.05 12.37 -25.48
C LEU A 12 -8.64 13.38 -24.40
N LYS A 13 -9.34 13.34 -23.26
CA LYS A 13 -8.81 13.88 -22.01
C LYS A 13 -7.40 13.29 -21.92
N LYS A 14 -6.38 14.14 -22.05
CA LYS A 14 -5.01 13.77 -21.70
C LYS A 14 -5.09 13.04 -20.36
N PRO A 15 -4.55 11.82 -20.21
CA PRO A 15 -4.55 11.19 -18.91
C PRO A 15 -3.89 12.17 -17.94
N ALA A 16 -4.62 12.54 -16.89
CA ALA A 16 -4.04 13.32 -15.80
C ALA A 16 -2.76 12.59 -15.39
N LYS A 17 -1.65 13.32 -15.24
CA LYS A 17 -0.37 12.75 -14.79
C LYS A 17 -0.66 11.82 -13.60
N GLU A 18 -0.29 10.55 -13.74
CA GLU A 18 -0.37 9.57 -12.65
C GLU A 18 0.41 10.16 -11.48
N LYS A 19 -0.30 10.52 -10.40
CA LYS A 19 0.33 11.11 -9.21
C LYS A 19 1.12 10.00 -8.50
N ASP A 20 2.27 10.35 -7.96
CA ASP A 20 3.06 9.36 -7.21
C ASP A 20 2.30 8.91 -5.97
N ARG A 21 2.36 7.61 -5.67
CA ARG A 21 1.76 7.02 -4.46
C ARG A 21 2.83 6.78 -3.42
N VAL A 22 2.54 7.11 -2.17
CA VAL A 22 3.45 6.80 -1.05
C VAL A 22 3.17 5.38 -0.57
N ILE A 23 4.18 4.52 -0.57
CA ILE A 23 4.07 3.12 -0.14
C ILE A 23 4.94 2.94 1.10
N VAL A 24 4.36 2.37 2.16
CA VAL A 24 5.11 2.02 3.38
C VAL A 24 5.01 0.52 3.64
N TYR A 25 6.17 -0.11 3.71
CA TYR A 25 6.29 -1.48 4.18
C TYR A 25 6.61 -1.47 5.67
N PHE A 26 5.76 -2.11 6.47
CA PHE A 26 5.90 -2.17 7.91
C PHE A 26 5.46 -3.53 8.43
N THR A 27 5.56 -3.75 9.74
CA THR A 27 4.97 -4.91 10.40
C THR A 27 4.14 -4.45 11.59
N SER A 28 2.95 -5.01 11.75
CA SER A 28 2.14 -4.83 12.97
C SER A 28 2.59 -5.72 14.13
N LEU A 29 3.45 -6.71 13.87
CA LEU A 29 3.97 -7.59 14.91
C LEU A 29 4.87 -6.83 15.88
N ARG A 30 4.66 -7.10 17.18
CA ARG A 30 5.41 -6.48 18.27
C ARG A 30 6.64 -7.27 18.70
N GLY A 31 7.19 -8.10 17.80
CA GLY A 31 8.31 -8.99 18.10
C GLY A 31 9.60 -8.24 18.46
N VAL A 32 9.84 -7.09 17.80
CA VAL A 32 10.93 -6.17 18.14
C VAL A 32 10.32 -4.81 18.46
N ARG A 33 10.40 -4.42 19.74
CA ARG A 33 9.76 -3.19 20.23
C ARG A 33 10.18 -1.95 19.43
N LYS A 34 11.48 -1.81 19.17
CA LYS A 34 12.02 -0.70 18.37
C LYS A 34 11.38 -0.62 16.98
N THR A 35 11.33 -1.75 16.26
CA THR A 35 10.72 -1.83 14.92
C THR A 35 9.24 -1.45 14.92
N TYR A 36 8.51 -1.88 15.94
CA TYR A 36 7.09 -1.54 16.10
C TYR A 36 6.90 -0.04 16.34
N GLU A 37 7.65 0.54 17.29
CA GLU A 37 7.60 1.98 17.60
C GLU A 37 8.00 2.83 16.39
N ASP A 38 9.08 2.44 15.69
CA ASP A 38 9.54 3.07 14.45
C ASP A 38 8.48 3.02 13.34
N SER A 39 7.80 1.88 13.19
CA SER A 39 6.71 1.72 12.23
C SER A 39 5.51 2.60 12.56
N CYS A 40 5.10 2.65 13.83
CA CYS A 40 4.02 3.53 14.29
C CYS A 40 4.37 5.00 14.04
N TYR A 41 5.60 5.40 14.35
CA TYR A 41 6.04 6.78 14.19
C TYR A 41 6.01 7.23 12.72
N VAL A 42 6.58 6.44 11.81
CA VAL A 42 6.56 6.72 10.37
C VAL A 42 5.14 6.81 9.84
N ARG A 43 4.23 5.92 10.26
CA ARG A 43 2.83 5.98 9.86
C ARG A 43 2.15 7.27 10.29
N VAL A 44 2.39 7.74 11.52
CA VAL A 44 1.84 9.01 12.02
C VAL A 44 2.37 10.19 11.22
N ILE A 45 3.67 10.23 10.93
CA ILE A 45 4.28 11.28 10.09
C ILE A 45 3.61 11.34 8.72
N LEU A 46 3.49 10.19 8.04
CA LEU A 46 2.93 10.15 6.69
C LEU A 46 1.45 10.52 6.66
N LYS A 47 0.67 10.09 7.67
CA LYS A 47 -0.73 10.52 7.84
C LYS A 47 -0.82 12.03 8.12
N GLY A 48 0.08 12.57 8.95
CA GLY A 48 0.15 14.00 9.25
C GLY A 48 0.51 14.87 8.04
N ALA A 49 1.25 14.32 7.08
CA ALA A 49 1.56 15.00 5.83
C ALA A 49 0.36 15.10 4.84
N GLY A 50 -0.80 14.52 5.18
CA GLY A 50 -2.03 14.63 4.38
C GLY A 50 -1.98 13.89 3.04
N VAL A 51 -1.07 12.94 2.90
CA VAL A 51 -0.91 12.16 1.67
C VAL A 51 -1.53 10.79 1.78
N ARG A 52 -1.92 10.24 0.63
CA ARG A 52 -2.47 8.91 0.55
C ARG A 52 -1.35 7.88 0.69
N VAL A 53 -1.44 7.06 1.73
CA VAL A 53 -0.42 6.06 2.07
C VAL A 53 -0.93 4.66 1.79
N ASP A 54 -0.23 3.93 0.93
CA ASP A 54 -0.39 2.50 0.71
C ASP A 54 0.38 1.73 1.80
N GLU A 55 -0.34 1.36 2.85
CA GLU A 55 0.18 0.62 4.00
C GLU A 55 0.26 -0.89 3.69
N ARG A 56 1.49 -1.42 3.62
CA ARG A 56 1.79 -2.82 3.33
C ARG A 56 2.39 -3.52 4.54
N ASP A 57 1.56 -4.32 5.20
CA ASP A 57 2.02 -5.15 6.32
C ASP A 57 2.66 -6.45 5.82
N VAL A 58 3.98 -6.55 5.94
CA VAL A 58 4.75 -7.73 5.48
C VAL A 58 4.54 -8.97 6.34
N SER A 59 3.91 -8.83 7.51
CA SER A 59 3.52 -9.97 8.35
C SER A 59 2.15 -10.53 7.99
N MET A 60 1.28 -9.72 7.38
CA MET A 60 -0.07 -10.12 6.97
C MET A 60 -0.09 -10.72 5.56
N HIS A 61 0.90 -10.38 4.72
CA HIS A 61 1.02 -10.91 3.37
C HIS A 61 2.50 -11.11 2.96
N SER A 62 2.87 -12.36 2.74
CA SER A 62 4.20 -12.77 2.25
C SER A 62 4.53 -12.20 0.88
N GLY A 63 3.53 -11.93 0.03
CA GLY A 63 3.73 -11.24 -1.24
C GLY A 63 4.42 -9.89 -1.07
N PHE A 64 4.03 -9.11 -0.05
CA PHE A 64 4.69 -7.83 0.26
C PHE A 64 6.10 -8.00 0.80
N LYS A 65 6.35 -9.09 1.54
CA LYS A 65 7.70 -9.41 2.02
C LYS A 65 8.64 -9.73 0.86
N GLU A 66 8.19 -10.54 -0.08
CA GLU A 66 8.98 -10.92 -1.26
C GLU A 66 9.16 -9.73 -2.21
N GLU A 67 8.13 -8.92 -2.41
CA GLU A 67 8.21 -7.66 -3.17
C GLU A 67 9.24 -6.71 -2.57
N LEU A 68 9.18 -6.47 -1.25
CA LEU A 68 10.15 -5.61 -0.56
C LEU A 68 11.58 -6.15 -0.73
N LYS A 69 11.76 -7.47 -0.62
CA LYS A 69 13.06 -8.11 -0.81
C LYS A 69 13.59 -7.91 -2.24
N GLN A 70 12.73 -7.96 -3.25
CA GLN A 70 13.09 -7.67 -4.64
C GLN A 70 13.47 -6.20 -4.83
N LEU A 71 12.69 -5.27 -4.26
CA LEU A 71 12.96 -3.83 -4.33
C LEU A 71 14.29 -3.43 -3.67
N LEU A 72 14.69 -4.14 -2.62
CA LEU A 72 15.96 -3.93 -1.93
C LEU A 72 17.14 -4.69 -2.55
N GLY A 73 16.96 -5.28 -3.74
CA GLY A 73 18.05 -5.90 -4.51
C GLY A 73 18.44 -7.31 -4.07
N GLY A 74 17.57 -8.05 -3.37
CA GLY A 74 17.77 -9.47 -3.10
C GLY A 74 18.94 -9.82 -2.18
N CYS A 75 19.64 -8.84 -1.60
CA CYS A 75 20.74 -9.08 -0.67
C CYS A 75 20.20 -9.78 0.58
N GLY A 76 20.68 -11.00 0.85
CA GLY A 76 20.23 -11.89 1.94
C GLY A 76 20.50 -11.42 3.37
N GLY A 77 20.66 -10.12 3.61
CA GLY A 77 20.67 -9.52 4.94
C GLY A 77 19.27 -9.10 5.34
N GLY A 78 18.88 -9.35 6.60
CA GLY A 78 17.59 -8.90 7.12
C GLY A 78 17.43 -7.39 6.92
N PHE A 79 16.36 -6.98 6.24
CA PHE A 79 16.00 -5.57 6.13
C PHE A 79 15.33 -5.11 7.42
N SER A 80 15.77 -3.96 7.96
CA SER A 80 14.99 -3.29 9.01
C SER A 80 13.71 -2.71 8.43
N LEU A 81 12.63 -2.72 9.21
CA LEU A 81 11.37 -2.05 8.92
C LEU A 81 11.25 -0.82 9.85
N PRO A 82 10.43 0.18 9.49
CA PRO A 82 9.68 0.33 8.24
C PRO A 82 10.56 0.73 7.04
N ARG A 83 10.03 0.60 5.81
CA ARG A 83 10.64 1.09 4.57
C ARG A 83 9.63 1.90 3.76
N VAL A 84 10.03 3.09 3.30
CA VAL A 84 9.15 4.03 2.60
C VAL A 84 9.62 4.28 1.18
N PHE A 85 8.66 4.29 0.26
CA PHE A 85 8.84 4.55 -1.16
C PHE A 85 7.82 5.60 -1.61
N ILE A 86 8.21 6.43 -2.58
CA ILE A 86 7.33 7.37 -3.27
C ILE A 86 7.38 7.02 -4.75
N GLY A 87 6.28 6.48 -5.28
CA GLY A 87 6.23 5.91 -6.62
C GLY A 87 7.31 4.84 -6.78
N LYS A 88 8.31 5.12 -7.62
CA LYS A 88 9.47 4.23 -7.87
C LYS A 88 10.72 4.60 -7.07
N LYS A 89 10.69 5.68 -6.30
CA LYS A 89 11.83 6.21 -5.56
C LYS A 89 11.85 5.68 -4.13
N TYR A 90 12.97 5.08 -3.73
CA TYR A 90 13.21 4.71 -2.34
C TYR A 90 13.59 5.94 -1.50
N ILE A 91 12.90 6.14 -0.38
CA ILE A 91 13.13 7.27 0.53
C ILE A 91 14.05 6.86 1.67
N GLY A 92 13.78 5.73 2.31
CA GLY A 92 14.56 5.29 3.46
C GLY A 92 13.80 4.40 4.44
N GLY A 93 14.44 4.14 5.58
CA GLY A 93 13.82 3.55 6.75
C GLY A 93 13.34 4.62 7.74
N ALA A 94 13.13 4.23 9.00
CA ALA A 94 12.61 5.13 10.01
C ALA A 94 13.48 6.38 10.20
N GLU A 95 14.79 6.23 10.46
CA GLU A 95 15.67 7.36 10.74
C GLU A 95 15.71 8.38 9.60
N GLU A 96 15.78 7.93 8.35
CA GLU A 96 15.79 8.82 7.20
C GLU A 96 14.47 9.59 7.09
N VAL A 97 13.33 8.93 7.31
CA VAL A 97 12.02 9.58 7.29
C VAL A 97 11.86 10.58 8.44
N ARG A 98 12.34 10.24 9.65
CA ARG A 98 12.35 11.17 10.80
C ARG A 98 13.10 12.45 10.44
N ARG A 99 14.32 12.29 9.94
CA ARG A 99 15.18 13.41 9.57
C ARG A 99 14.56 14.28 8.48
N LEU A 100 13.99 13.67 7.44
CA LEU A 100 13.29 14.40 6.37
C LEU A 100 12.07 15.18 6.87
N HIS A 101 11.36 14.65 7.86
CA HIS A 101 10.23 15.33 8.49
C HIS A 101 10.70 16.54 9.32
N GLU A 102 11.72 16.36 10.16
CA GLU A 102 12.31 17.44 10.98
C GLU A 102 12.92 18.57 10.14
N GLU A 103 13.52 18.23 8.99
CA GLU A 103 14.07 19.20 8.03
C GLU A 103 12.99 19.87 7.15
N GLY A 104 11.71 19.47 7.26
CA GLY A 104 10.61 19.97 6.43
C GLY A 104 10.71 19.57 4.95
N GLN A 105 11.56 18.60 4.63
CA GLN A 105 11.77 18.12 3.25
C GLN A 105 10.74 17.07 2.84
N LEU A 106 10.16 16.35 3.81
CA LEU A 106 9.16 15.32 3.54
C LEU A 106 7.92 15.91 2.86
N GLU A 107 7.42 17.05 3.35
CA GLU A 107 6.25 17.75 2.79
C GLU A 107 6.48 18.12 1.32
N LYS A 108 7.68 18.61 0.99
CA LYS A 108 8.08 18.92 -0.39
C LYS A 108 8.19 17.68 -1.27
N ALA A 109 8.65 16.56 -0.70
CA ALA A 109 8.77 15.30 -1.43
C ALA A 109 7.39 14.71 -1.76
N VAL A 110 6.39 14.96 -0.92
CA VAL A 110 5.03 14.41 -1.07
C VAL A 110 4.04 15.38 -1.72
N GLU A 111 4.43 16.63 -1.99
CA GLU A 111 3.58 17.66 -2.63
C GLU A 111 3.00 17.21 -3.98
N GLY A 112 3.74 16.39 -4.74
CA GLY A 112 3.28 15.83 -6.02
C GLY A 112 2.48 14.52 -5.92
N CYS A 113 2.27 14.00 -4.71
CA CYS A 113 1.64 12.70 -4.50
C CYS A 113 0.11 12.76 -4.51
N GLU A 114 -0.53 11.60 -4.58
CA GLU A 114 -1.96 11.47 -4.28
C GLU A 114 -2.22 11.99 -2.85
N GLN A 115 -3.13 12.96 -2.72
CA GLN A 115 -3.53 13.50 -1.43
C GLN A 115 -4.62 12.61 -0.83
N ALA A 116 -4.66 12.54 0.50
CA ALA A 116 -5.78 11.91 1.19
C ALA A 116 -7.01 12.80 0.97
N GLU A 117 -8.06 12.27 0.35
CA GLU A 117 -9.29 13.02 0.11
C GLU A 117 -9.99 13.30 1.44
N ALA A 118 -10.53 14.51 1.62
CA ALA A 118 -11.21 14.90 2.85
C ALA A 118 -12.51 14.10 3.11
N GLU A 119 -13.03 13.41 2.10
CA GLU A 119 -14.21 12.52 2.20
C GLU A 119 -13.86 11.13 2.75
N ASP A 120 -12.59 10.72 2.68
CA ASP A 120 -12.00 9.61 3.44
C ASP A 120 -11.65 10.18 4.84
N GLY A 121 -12.67 10.70 5.52
CA GLY A 121 -12.54 11.60 6.66
C GLY A 121 -11.60 11.05 7.72
N GLY A 122 -10.40 11.64 7.81
CA GLY A 122 -9.17 11.30 8.57
C GLY A 122 -9.24 10.31 9.74
N GLY A 123 -9.92 9.20 9.54
CA GLY A 123 -10.41 8.28 10.54
C GLY A 123 -10.28 6.87 10.00
N SER A 124 -10.39 5.90 10.90
CA SER A 124 -10.16 4.51 10.55
C SER A 124 -11.21 4.04 9.54
N CYS A 125 -10.80 3.38 8.47
CA CYS A 125 -11.73 2.78 7.49
C CYS A 125 -12.76 1.90 8.20
N GLU A 126 -14.06 2.16 8.03
CA GLU A 126 -15.12 1.43 8.76
C GLU A 126 -15.15 -0.06 8.43
N ALA A 127 -14.73 -0.44 7.21
CA ALA A 127 -14.74 -1.82 6.77
C ALA A 127 -13.57 -2.65 7.32
N CYS A 128 -12.37 -2.06 7.45
CA CYS A 128 -11.17 -2.79 7.85
C CYS A 128 -10.50 -2.25 9.12
N GLY A 129 -11.01 -1.22 9.78
CA GLY A 129 -10.41 -0.64 10.98
C GLY A 129 -8.93 -0.26 10.80
N ASP A 130 -8.54 0.25 9.62
CA ASP A 130 -7.16 0.59 9.24
C ASP A 130 -6.15 -0.55 9.13
N ILE A 131 -6.56 -1.83 9.20
CA ILE A 131 -5.63 -2.94 8.97
C ILE A 131 -5.41 -3.29 7.49
N ARG A 132 -6.15 -2.64 6.58
CA ARG A 132 -6.06 -2.77 5.10
C ARG A 132 -6.38 -4.14 4.52
N PHE A 133 -6.81 -5.09 5.35
CA PHE A 133 -7.20 -6.44 4.95
C PHE A 133 -8.59 -6.79 5.51
N VAL A 134 -9.34 -7.59 4.75
CA VAL A 134 -10.61 -8.18 5.18
C VAL A 134 -10.64 -9.66 4.78
N PRO A 135 -11.44 -10.52 5.45
CA PRO A 135 -11.64 -11.90 5.02
C PRO A 135 -12.14 -11.96 3.57
N CYS A 136 -11.62 -12.91 2.80
CA CYS A 136 -12.04 -13.14 1.43
C CYS A 136 -13.49 -13.60 1.37
N GLU A 137 -14.31 -12.93 0.57
CA GLU A 137 -15.73 -13.24 0.40
C GLU A 137 -15.94 -14.56 -0.37
N THR A 138 -15.07 -14.88 -1.33
CA THR A 138 -15.16 -16.11 -2.13
C THR A 138 -14.98 -17.39 -1.29
N CYS A 139 -14.03 -17.38 -0.36
CA CYS A 139 -13.70 -18.55 0.46
C CYS A 139 -14.01 -18.41 1.94
N ASN A 140 -14.59 -17.28 2.36
CA ASN A 140 -14.86 -16.92 3.75
C ASN A 140 -13.62 -17.05 4.65
N GLY A 141 -12.45 -16.67 4.13
CA GLY A 141 -11.17 -16.78 4.85
C GLY A 141 -10.57 -18.20 4.94
N SER A 142 -11.23 -19.24 4.41
CA SER A 142 -10.74 -20.63 4.50
C SER A 142 -9.58 -20.96 3.57
N CYS A 143 -9.26 -20.07 2.63
CA CYS A 143 -8.34 -20.29 1.50
C CYS A 143 -8.73 -21.43 0.56
N LYS A 144 -9.92 -22.02 0.70
CA LYS A 144 -10.34 -23.19 -0.06
C LYS A 144 -11.70 -22.97 -0.70
N ILE A 145 -11.80 -23.36 -1.96
CA ILE A 145 -13.06 -23.40 -2.70
C ILE A 145 -13.23 -24.79 -3.30
N TYR A 146 -14.46 -25.25 -3.43
CA TYR A 146 -14.76 -26.52 -4.08
C TYR A 146 -15.12 -26.25 -5.54
N TYR A 147 -14.44 -26.93 -6.46
CA TYR A 147 -14.69 -26.78 -7.90
C TYR A 147 -15.40 -28.02 -8.44
N GLU A 148 -16.51 -27.81 -9.15
CA GLU A 148 -17.36 -28.88 -9.72
C GLU A 148 -17.11 -29.12 -11.21
N GLY A 149 -16.18 -28.40 -11.85
CA GLY A 149 -15.87 -28.52 -13.28
C GLY A 149 -14.55 -29.24 -13.57
N GLY A 150 -14.60 -30.38 -14.27
CA GLY A 150 -13.43 -31.08 -14.81
C GLY A 150 -12.56 -31.79 -13.76
N ASP A 151 -11.84 -31.01 -12.96
CA ASP A 151 -11.01 -31.47 -11.84
C ASP A 151 -11.76 -31.25 -10.52
N TYR A 152 -12.62 -32.22 -10.16
CA TYR A 152 -13.39 -32.22 -8.93
C TYR A 152 -12.48 -32.16 -7.70
N GLY A 153 -12.70 -31.20 -6.79
CA GLY A 153 -11.99 -31.16 -5.52
C GLY A 153 -11.85 -29.79 -4.87
N PHE A 154 -11.22 -29.78 -3.69
CA PHE A 154 -10.84 -28.54 -3.03
C PHE A 154 -9.61 -27.94 -3.69
N GLN A 155 -9.75 -26.72 -4.18
CA GLN A 155 -8.68 -25.94 -4.74
C GLN A 155 -8.40 -24.73 -3.85
N ARG A 156 -7.18 -24.19 -3.97
CA ARG A 156 -6.82 -22.94 -3.29
C ARG A 156 -7.60 -21.79 -3.92
N CYS A 157 -8.20 -20.94 -3.10
CA CYS A 157 -8.89 -19.75 -3.57
C CYS A 157 -7.91 -18.82 -4.33
N PRO A 158 -8.22 -18.40 -5.57
CA PRO A 158 -7.36 -17.53 -6.37
C PRO A 158 -7.43 -16.06 -5.94
N ASP A 159 -8.49 -15.68 -5.21
CA ASP A 159 -8.78 -14.28 -4.91
C ASP A 159 -8.11 -13.78 -3.64
N CYS A 160 -7.57 -14.68 -2.81
CA CYS A 160 -7.03 -14.33 -1.49
C CYS A 160 -5.57 -14.72 -1.32
N ASN A 161 -4.93 -14.04 -0.36
CA ASN A 161 -3.58 -14.40 0.06
C ASN A 161 -3.57 -15.71 0.86
N GLU A 162 -2.39 -16.10 1.35
CA GLU A 162 -2.16 -17.32 2.14
C GLU A 162 -2.92 -17.40 3.46
N ASN A 163 -3.46 -16.27 3.94
CA ASN A 163 -4.22 -16.16 5.18
C ASN A 163 -5.72 -16.05 4.94
N GLY A 164 -6.18 -16.15 3.69
CA GLY A 164 -7.60 -16.03 3.35
C GLY A 164 -8.07 -14.59 3.32
N LEU A 165 -7.14 -13.64 3.20
CA LEU A 165 -7.42 -12.21 3.26
C LEU A 165 -7.28 -11.58 1.88
N ILE A 166 -8.10 -10.57 1.63
CA ILE A 166 -7.98 -9.65 0.49
C ILE A 166 -7.66 -8.26 0.98
N ARG A 167 -7.06 -7.43 0.12
CA ARG A 167 -6.92 -6.00 0.41
C ARG A 167 -8.30 -5.38 0.54
N CYS A 168 -8.46 -4.45 1.48
CA CYS A 168 -9.74 -3.82 1.74
C CYS A 168 -10.24 -3.07 0.48
N PRO A 169 -11.42 -3.42 -0.06
CA PRO A 169 -11.95 -2.77 -1.26
C PRO A 169 -12.47 -1.35 -1.00
N ILE A 170 -12.48 -0.87 0.24
CA ILE A 170 -12.95 0.49 0.52
C ILE A 170 -11.78 1.48 0.47
N CYS A 171 -10.61 1.10 1.00
CA CYS A 171 -9.52 2.05 1.25
C CYS A 171 -8.19 1.70 0.57
N CYS A 172 -8.14 0.75 -0.36
CA CYS A 172 -6.90 0.33 -1.02
C CYS A 172 -6.85 0.53 -2.55
N TYR A 173 -7.70 1.40 -3.12
CA TYR A 173 -7.81 1.62 -4.59
C TYR A 173 -7.21 2.91 -5.12
#